data_AF-A0A3D5DGR5-F1
#
_entry.id   AF-A0A3D5DGR5-F1
#
_cell.length_a   1.000
_cell.length_b   1.000
_cell.length_c   1.000
_cell.angle_alpha   90.00
_cell.angle_beta   90.00
_cell.angle_gamma   90.00
#
_symmetry.space_group_name_H-M   'P 1'
#
loop_
_entity.id
_entity.type
_entity.pdbx_description
1 polymer ?
#
loop_
_entity_poly.entity_id
_entity_poly.type
_entity_poly.pdbx_seq_one_letter_code
_entity_poly.pdbx_strand_id
1 'polypeptide(L)' 'MDKALFDAGMVLRKKVVGAEYVERSMASADDLTQAFQELVTEYCWGAVWTREGLAHRDRSLLNR' A
#
# COMPACT_ATOMS: atom_id res chain seq x y z
N MET A 1 -4.85 12.78 -5.08
CA MET A 1 -4.11 11.52 -5.24
C MET A 1 -2.89 11.80 -6.10
N ASP A 2 -1.69 11.71 -5.53
CA ASP A 2 -0.46 11.66 -6.32
C ASP A 2 -0.35 10.28 -6.98
N LYS A 3 -0.50 10.25 -8.30
CA LYS A 3 -0.51 9.01 -9.08
C LYS A 3 0.80 8.24 -8.97
N ALA A 4 1.94 8.92 -8.88
CA ALA A 4 3.24 8.26 -8.81
C ALA A 4 3.42 7.54 -7.46
N LEU A 5 3.01 8.19 -6.37
CA LEU A 5 3.02 7.58 -5.04
C LEU A 5 2.03 6.42 -4.95
N PHE A 6 0.82 6.59 -5.47
CA PHE A 6 -0.17 5.52 -5.51
C PHE A 6 0.35 4.28 -6.28
N ASP A 7 0.90 4.48 -7.48
CA ASP A 7 1.41 3.38 -8.31
C ASP A 7 2.58 2.65 -7.63
N ALA A 8 3.54 3.39 -7.07
CA ALA A 8 4.64 2.82 -6.30
C ALA A 8 4.14 2.06 -5.05
N GLY A 9 3.18 2.65 -4.35
CA GLY A 9 2.52 2.05 -3.20
C GLY A 9 1.79 0.76 -3.57
N MET A 10 1.09 0.73 -4.69
CA MET A 10 0.38 -0.46 -5.16
C MET A 10 1.34 -1.62 -5.45
N VAL A 11 2.48 -1.34 -6.10
CA VAL A 11 3.53 -2.35 -6.35
C VAL A 11 4.05 -2.92 -5.04
N LEU A 12 4.40 -2.07 -4.08
CA LEU A 12 4.98 -2.51 -2.83
C LEU A 12 3.96 -3.21 -1.93
N ARG A 13 2.73 -2.71 -1.88
CA ARG A 13 1.60 -3.32 -1.17
C ARG A 13 1.35 -4.74 -1.65
N LYS A 14 1.30 -4.96 -2.97
CA LYS A 14 1.16 -6.29 -3.57
C LYS A 14 2.34 -7.21 -3.26
N LYS A 15 3.56 -6.67 -3.25
CA LYS A 15 4.78 -7.43 -2.91
C LYS A 15 4.81 -7.90 -1.47
N VAL A 16 4.34 -7.08 -0.53
CA VAL A 16 4.42 -7.37 0.92
C VAL A 16 3.19 -8.14 1.42
N VAL A 17 1.99 -7.72 1.03
CA VAL A 17 0.73 -8.32 1.52
C VAL A 17 0.28 -9.48 0.63
N GLY A 18 0.67 -9.50 -0.64
CA GLY A 18 0.27 -10.48 -1.64
C GLY A 18 -0.71 -9.91 -2.66
N ALA A 19 -0.43 -10.10 -3.94
CA ALA A 19 -1.19 -9.48 -5.03
C ALA A 19 -2.67 -9.89 -5.01
N GLU A 20 -2.98 -11.17 -4.85
CA GLU A 20 -4.35 -11.68 -4.86
C GLU A 20 -5.21 -11.06 -3.75
N TYR A 21 -4.64 -10.91 -2.55
CA TYR A 21 -5.34 -10.27 -1.44
C TYR A 21 -5.63 -8.80 -1.72
N VAL A 22 -4.65 -8.07 -2.26
CA VAL A 22 -4.81 -6.65 -2.58
C VAL A 22 -5.85 -6.45 -3.67
N GLU A 23 -5.79 -7.24 -4.75
CA GLU A 23 -6.80 -7.17 -5.83
C GLU A 23 -8.20 -7.43 -5.31
N ARG A 24 -8.39 -8.46 -4.48
CA ARG A 24 -9.67 -8.74 -3.84
C ARG A 24 -10.14 -7.58 -2.96
N SER A 25 -9.25 -7.00 -2.16
CA SER A 25 -9.56 -5.86 -1.29
C SER A 25 -9.93 -4.59 -2.06
N MET A 26 -9.34 -4.37 -3.24
CA MET A 26 -9.68 -3.24 -4.11
C MET A 26 -11.01 -3.50 -4.83
N ALA A 27 -11.21 -4.72 -5.34
CA ALA A 27 -12.43 -5.09 -6.05
C ALA A 27 -13.67 -5.17 -5.15
N SER A 28 -13.50 -5.45 -3.85
CA SER A 28 -14.59 -5.49 -2.88
C SER A 28 -14.84 -4.16 -2.18
N ALA A 29 -14.13 -3.09 -2.54
CA ALA A 29 -14.32 -1.79 -1.92
C ALA A 29 -15.64 -1.15 -2.38
N ASP A 30 -16.41 -0.64 -1.43
CA ASP A 30 -17.57 0.21 -1.66
C ASP A 30 -17.17 1.70 -1.69
N ASP A 31 -18.12 2.59 -1.98
CA ASP A 31 -17.86 4.03 -2.11
C ASP A 31 -17.19 4.65 -0.87
N LEU A 32 -17.49 4.12 0.33
CA LEU A 32 -16.90 4.61 1.58
C LEU A 32 -15.46 4.09 1.75
N THR A 33 -15.25 2.80 1.46
CA THR A 33 -13.96 2.14 1.70
C THR A 33 -12.97 2.35 0.57
N GLN A 34 -13.43 2.70 -0.65
CA GLN A 34 -12.58 3.01 -1.79
C GLN A 34 -11.61 4.15 -1.49
N ALA A 35 -12.12 5.26 -0.94
CA ALA A 35 -11.29 6.40 -0.56
C ALA A 35 -10.23 6.02 0.50
N PHE A 36 -10.56 5.08 1.40
CA PHE A 36 -9.62 4.56 2.39
C PHE A 36 -8.55 3.66 1.75
N GLN A 37 -8.93 2.80 0.80
CA GLN A 37 -7.99 1.98 0.04
C GLN A 37 -7.00 2.85 -0.74
N GLU A 38 -7.48 3.92 -1.34
CA GLU A 38 -6.65 4.89 -2.06
C GLU A 38 -5.68 5.59 -1.12
N LEU A 39 -6.17 6.12 -0.01
CA LEU A 39 -5.35 6.81 1.00
C LEU A 39 -4.24 5.90 1.54
N VAL A 40 -4.58 4.68 1.94
CA VAL A 40 -3.60 3.71 2.49
C VAL A 40 -2.58 3.32 1.43
N THR A 41 -3.01 3.11 0.19
CA THR A 41 -2.11 2.76 -0.92
C THR A 41 -1.14 3.91 -1.20
N GLU A 42 -1.62 5.14 -1.28
CA GLU A 42 -0.78 6.31 -1.57
C GLU A 42 0.16 6.64 -0.39
N TYR A 43 -0.37 6.82 0.82
CA TYR A 43 0.43 7.33 1.93
C TYR A 43 1.19 6.24 2.67
N CYS A 44 0.52 5.18 3.12
CA CYS A 44 1.19 4.14 3.87
C CYS A 44 2.17 3.39 2.96
N TRP A 45 1.68 2.89 1.82
CA TRP A 45 2.52 2.09 0.94
C TRP A 45 3.41 2.93 0.02
N GLY A 46 2.86 4.00 -0.55
CA GLY A 46 3.55 4.85 -1.53
C GLY A 46 4.52 5.84 -0.91
N ALA A 47 4.14 6.57 0.13
CA ALA A 47 5.01 7.60 0.73
C ALA A 47 5.90 7.05 1.86
N VAL A 48 5.36 6.21 2.75
CA VAL A 48 6.10 5.76 3.94
C VAL A 48 6.97 4.55 3.63
N TRP A 49 6.42 3.52 2.99
CA TRP A 49 7.11 2.24 2.77
C TRP A 49 8.15 2.26 1.64
N THR A 50 8.10 3.22 0.72
CA THR A 50 9.12 3.43 -0.33
C THR A 50 10.30 4.28 0.14
N ARG A 51 10.17 5.00 1.27
CA ARG A 51 11.22 5.89 1.78
C ARG A 51 12.51 5.11 2.07
N GLU A 52 13.64 5.72 1.73
CA GLU A 52 14.97 5.19 2.04
C GLU A 52 15.22 5.11 3.57
N GLY A 53 16.31 4.44 3.95
CA GLY A 53 16.78 4.33 5.34
C GLY A 53 16.48 2.98 5.99
N LEU A 54 15.22 2.53 6.00
CA LEU A 54 14.86 1.21 6.56
C LEU A 54 14.52 0.21 5.45
N ALA A 55 15.14 -0.97 5.50
CA ALA A 55 14.81 -2.07 4.61
C ALA A 55 13.39 -2.59 4.87
N HIS A 56 12.76 -3.21 3.86
CA HIS A 56 11.40 -3.74 3.99
C HIS A 56 11.26 -4.79 5.09
N ARG A 57 12.31 -5.58 5.35
CA ARG A 57 12.35 -6.54 6.47
C ARG A 57 12.16 -5.81 7.81
N ASP A 58 12.92 -4.75 8.05
CA ASP A 58 12.90 -4.04 9.33
C ASP A 58 11.58 -3.30 9.54
N ARG A 59 11.02 -2.73 8.47
CA ARG A 59 9.67 -2.15 8.48
C ARG A 59 8.60 -3.19 8.82
N SER A 60 8.71 -4.39 8.26
CA SER A 60 7.79 -5.50 8.57
C SER A 60 7.92 -5.97 10.02
N LEU A 61 9.12 -5.93 10.60
CA LEU A 61 9.34 -6.24 12.02
C LEU A 61 8.68 -5.22 12.95
N LEU A 62 8.68 -3.94 12.58
CA LEU A 62 8.06 -2.86 13.36
C LEU A 62 6.52 -2.84 13.25
N ASN A 63 5.96 -3.38 12.18
CA ASN A 63 4.52 -3.36 11.88
C ASN A 63 3.81 -4.67 12.27
N ARG A 64 4.40 -5.45 13.17
CA ARG A 64 3.90 -6.78 13.55
C ARG A 64 3.17 -6.74 14.89
#